data_AF-M2ZL76-F1
#
_entry.id   AF-M2ZL76-F1
#
_cell.length_a   1.000
_cell.length_b   1.000
_cell.length_c   1.000
_cell.angle_alpha   90.00
_cell.angle_beta   90.00
_cell.angle_gamma   90.00
#
_symmetry.space_group_name_H-M   'P 1'
#
loop_
_entity.id
_entity.type
_entity.pdbx_description
1 polymer ?
#
loop_
_entity_poly.entity_id
_entity_poly.type
_entity_poly.pdbx_seq_one_letter_code
_entity_poly.pdbx_strand_id
1 'polypeptide(L)'
;MPETTRSAKPTGSAELVRKAFDTERIRARYLDFLVRWVAPSPDDFTRRLMLHTDWLHVIRRDPHLPAEHLPDGRPAARAERLFRKRDENFRDAAAKMAEDLREVLAVSGSADPVAGS
;
A
#
# COMPACT_ATOMS: atom_id res chain seq x y z
N MET A 1 4.31 -21.56 -43.55
CA MET A 1 3.80 -20.19 -43.37
C MET A 1 3.59 -19.96 -41.87
N PRO A 2 4.51 -19.31 -41.13
CA PRO A 2 4.23 -18.90 -39.76
C PRO A 2 3.61 -17.50 -39.74
N GLU A 3 2.52 -17.35 -38.97
CA GLU A 3 1.76 -16.11 -38.80
C GLU A 3 2.62 -15.04 -38.15
N THR A 4 2.71 -13.86 -38.78
CA THR A 4 3.36 -12.70 -38.20
C THR A 4 2.39 -12.04 -37.21
N THR A 5 2.68 -12.16 -35.92
CA THR A 5 2.00 -11.41 -34.87
C THR A 5 2.18 -9.91 -35.15
N ARG A 6 1.13 -9.26 -35.66
CA ARG A 6 1.14 -7.82 -35.91
C ARG A 6 1.13 -7.11 -34.56
N SER A 7 2.31 -6.71 -34.11
CA SER A 7 2.49 -5.82 -32.95
C SER A 7 1.73 -4.52 -33.21
N ALA A 8 0.61 -4.32 -32.51
CA ALA A 8 -0.13 -3.07 -32.55
C ALA A 8 0.79 -1.95 -32.04
N LYS A 9 0.82 -0.81 -32.76
CA LYS A 9 1.73 0.31 -32.44
C LYS A 9 1.63 0.70 -30.95
N PRO A 10 2.75 0.70 -30.19
CA PRO A 10 2.79 1.00 -28.74
C PRO A 10 2.19 2.36 -28.35
N THR A 11 2.13 3.31 -29.28
CA THR A 11 1.62 4.66 -29.06
C THR A 11 0.09 4.72 -28.97
N GLY A 12 -0.62 3.83 -29.65
CA GLY A 12 -2.09 3.83 -29.67
C GLY A 12 -2.70 3.29 -28.38
N SER A 13 -2.10 2.26 -27.80
CA SER A 13 -2.50 1.71 -26.49
C SER A 13 -2.26 2.71 -25.35
N ALA A 14 -1.11 3.39 -25.35
CA ALA A 14 -0.78 4.42 -24.35
C ALA A 14 -1.79 5.58 -24.35
N GLU A 15 -2.19 6.03 -25.54
CA GLU A 15 -3.12 7.15 -25.71
C GLU A 15 -4.57 6.75 -25.35
N LEU A 16 -4.99 5.53 -25.71
CA LEU A 16 -6.27 4.96 -25.30
C LEU A 16 -6.36 4.77 -23.79
N VAL A 17 -5.29 4.30 -23.14
CA VAL A 17 -5.18 4.19 -21.68
C VAL A 17 -5.30 5.55 -21.01
N ARG A 18 -4.57 6.56 -21.49
CA ARG A 18 -4.66 7.95 -21.00
C ARG A 18 -6.05 8.55 -21.17
N LYS A 19 -6.78 8.16 -22.22
CA LYS A 19 -8.13 8.65 -22.51
C LYS A 19 -9.21 7.90 -21.70
N ALA A 20 -8.97 6.62 -21.39
CA ALA A 20 -9.87 5.78 -20.61
C ALA A 20 -9.71 6.00 -19.09
N PHE A 21 -8.50 6.33 -18.65
CA PHE A 21 -8.16 6.49 -17.25
C PHE A 21 -7.60 7.88 -16.96
N ASP A 22 -8.07 8.46 -15.87
CA ASP A 22 -7.56 9.70 -15.32
C ASP A 22 -6.17 9.48 -14.69
N THR A 23 -5.16 9.45 -15.56
CA THR A 23 -3.76 9.17 -15.24
C THR A 23 -3.15 10.21 -14.30
N GLU A 24 -3.57 11.47 -14.37
CA GLU A 24 -3.08 12.50 -13.44
C GLU A 24 -3.65 12.33 -12.03
N ARG A 25 -4.93 11.97 -11.91
CA ARG A 25 -5.48 11.63 -10.59
C ARG A 25 -4.86 10.37 -9.99
N ILE A 26 -4.43 9.41 -10.83
CA ILE A 26 -3.64 8.25 -10.39
C ILE A 26 -2.27 8.71 -9.89
N ARG A 27 -1.55 9.55 -10.64
CA ARG A 27 -0.26 10.12 -10.23
C ARG A 27 -0.35 10.90 -8.93
N ALA A 28 -1.35 11.78 -8.77
CA ALA A 28 -1.56 12.56 -7.57
C ALA A 28 -1.69 11.68 -6.32
N ARG A 29 -2.45 10.58 -6.38
CA ARG A 29 -2.58 9.63 -5.26
C ARG A 29 -1.25 9.03 -4.81
N TYR A 30 -0.38 8.69 -5.76
CA TYR A 30 0.96 8.20 -5.41
C TYR A 30 1.82 9.31 -4.77
N LEU A 31 1.73 10.55 -5.24
CA LEU A 31 2.47 11.67 -4.66
C LEU A 31 1.99 11.99 -3.24
N ASP A 32 0.69 12.00 -2.99
CA ASP A 32 0.11 12.21 -1.65
C ASP A 32 0.57 11.14 -0.67
N PHE A 33 0.58 9.87 -1.10
CA PHE A 33 1.12 8.77 -0.31
C PHE A 33 2.61 9.00 0.02
N LEU A 34 3.42 9.40 -0.97
CA LEU A 34 4.84 9.68 -0.75
C LEU A 34 5.07 10.83 0.24
N VAL A 35 4.31 11.92 0.16
CA VAL A 35 4.44 13.05 1.09
C VAL A 35 4.07 12.63 2.52
N ARG A 36 2.95 11.92 2.68
CA ARG A 36 2.45 11.48 4.00
C ARG A 36 3.43 10.56 4.72
N TRP A 37 4.06 9.64 4.00
CA TRP A 37 4.89 8.58 4.61
C TRP A 37 6.38 8.94 4.72
N VAL A 38 6.75 10.19 4.45
CA VAL A 38 8.11 10.71 4.72
C VAL A 38 8.25 11.27 6.14
N ALA A 39 7.16 11.76 6.76
CA ALA A 39 7.19 12.41 8.08
C ALA A 39 7.36 11.43 9.27
N PRO A 40 7.93 11.88 10.41
CA PRO A 40 7.94 11.13 11.67
C PRO A 40 6.58 11.19 12.41
N SER A 41 6.29 10.16 13.21
CA SER A 41 5.05 9.95 14.00
C SER A 41 5.34 9.22 15.34
N PRO A 42 4.43 9.09 16.32
CA PRO A 42 4.79 8.62 17.66
C PRO A 42 4.82 7.10 17.89
N ASP A 43 4.02 6.28 17.18
CA ASP A 43 3.83 4.83 17.46
C ASP A 43 3.87 3.95 16.19
N ASP A 44 4.67 2.88 16.21
CA ASP A 44 4.92 1.98 15.07
C ASP A 44 3.78 0.99 14.74
N PHE A 45 2.94 0.60 15.70
CA PHE A 45 1.80 -0.28 15.42
C PHE A 45 0.71 0.45 14.62
N THR A 46 0.28 1.63 15.11
CA THR A 46 -0.70 2.47 14.40
C THR A 46 -0.16 2.89 13.04
N ARG A 47 1.15 3.20 12.94
CA ARG A 47 1.82 3.48 11.67
C ARG A 47 1.71 2.31 10.69
N ARG A 48 1.96 1.08 11.14
CA ARG A 48 1.86 -0.09 10.25
C ARG A 48 0.42 -0.30 9.76
N LEU A 49 -0.56 -0.18 10.64
CA LEU A 49 -1.98 -0.30 10.26
C LEU A 49 -2.38 0.77 9.24
N MET A 50 -2.08 2.04 9.53
CA MET A 50 -2.36 3.15 8.62
C MET A 50 -1.64 3.01 7.28
N LEU A 51 -0.39 2.54 7.28
CA LEU A 51 0.39 2.30 6.06
C LEU A 51 -0.30 1.30 5.15
N HIS A 52 -0.76 0.17 5.70
CA HIS A 52 -1.50 -0.84 4.94
C HIS A 52 -2.84 -0.32 4.44
N THR A 53 -3.60 0.43 5.25
CA THR A 53 -4.88 1.01 4.84
C THR A 53 -4.74 2.03 3.72
N ASP A 54 -3.74 2.92 3.81
CA ASP A 54 -3.45 3.92 2.78
C ASP A 54 -2.94 3.24 1.50
N TRP A 55 -2.08 2.23 1.62
CA TRP A 55 -1.58 1.47 0.47
C TRP A 55 -2.71 0.74 -0.26
N LEU A 56 -3.62 0.09 0.47
CA LEU A 56 -4.81 -0.55 -0.11
C LEU A 56 -5.72 0.45 -0.85
N HIS A 57 -5.85 1.67 -0.36
CA HIS A 57 -6.59 2.74 -1.03
C HIS A 57 -5.97 3.15 -2.37
N VAL A 58 -4.64 3.14 -2.45
CA VAL A 58 -3.90 3.44 -3.66
C VAL A 58 -4.05 2.32 -4.69
N ILE A 59 -3.73 1.08 -4.32
CA ILE A 59 -3.66 -0.04 -5.28
C ILE A 59 -5.04 -0.51 -5.78
N ARG A 60 -6.10 -0.40 -4.99
CA ARG A 60 -7.47 -0.76 -5.44
C ARG A 60 -8.01 0.16 -6.53
N ARG A 61 -7.44 1.35 -6.66
CA ARG A 61 -7.84 2.37 -7.65
C ARG A 61 -6.83 2.48 -8.78
N ASP A 62 -5.82 1.60 -8.80
CA ASP A 62 -4.83 1.50 -9.86
C ASP A 62 -5.31 0.46 -10.89
N PRO A 63 -5.50 0.85 -12.17
CA PRO A 63 -5.81 -0.10 -13.24
C PRO A 63 -4.61 -0.98 -13.66
N HIS A 64 -3.50 -0.97 -12.92
CA HIS A 64 -2.24 -1.66 -13.24
C HIS A 64 -1.68 -1.25 -14.59
N LEU A 65 -1.62 0.06 -14.82
CA LEU A 65 -1.09 0.58 -16.08
C LEU A 65 0.42 0.30 -16.18
N PRO A 66 0.91 -0.12 -17.36
CA PRO A 66 2.34 -0.15 -17.64
C PRO A 66 3.00 1.17 -17.25
N ALA A 67 4.13 1.08 -16.55
CA ALA A 67 4.80 2.24 -15.96
C ALA A 67 5.24 3.31 -16.98
N GLU A 68 5.37 2.91 -18.24
CA GLU A 68 5.63 3.73 -19.43
C GLU A 68 4.47 4.66 -19.81
N HIS A 69 3.27 4.46 -19.25
CA HIS A 69 2.08 5.28 -19.54
C HIS A 69 1.79 6.32 -18.46
N LEU A 70 2.54 6.35 -17.35
CA LEU A 70 2.47 7.41 -16.35
C LEU A 70 3.45 8.54 -16.70
N PRO A 71 3.01 9.81 -16.73
CA PRO A 71 3.93 10.94 -16.92
C PRO A 71 4.99 10.98 -15.81
N ASP A 72 6.24 11.28 -16.19
CA ASP A 72 7.44 11.40 -15.32
C ASP A 72 7.92 10.12 -14.59
N GLY A 73 7.72 8.93 -15.16
CA GLY A 73 8.67 7.83 -14.92
C GLY A 73 8.66 7.19 -13.53
N ARG A 74 7.47 6.77 -13.07
CA ARG A 74 7.21 5.74 -12.03
C ARG A 74 6.96 6.18 -10.57
N PRO A 75 5.99 7.08 -10.30
CA PRO A 75 5.45 7.29 -8.94
C PRO A 75 5.05 5.98 -8.25
N ALA A 76 4.44 5.06 -8.99
CA ALA A 76 4.02 3.74 -8.51
C ALA A 76 5.19 2.92 -7.94
N ALA A 77 6.26 2.75 -8.71
CA ALA A 77 7.43 1.98 -8.27
C ALA A 77 8.15 2.63 -7.07
N ARG A 78 8.16 3.97 -6.99
CA ARG A 78 8.73 4.69 -5.84
C ARG A 78 7.86 4.50 -4.59
N ALA A 79 6.54 4.60 -4.72
CA ALA A 79 5.60 4.39 -3.64
C ALA A 79 5.66 2.94 -3.11
N GLU A 80 5.75 1.96 -4.00
CA GLU A 80 5.89 0.54 -3.64
C GLU A 80 7.19 0.27 -2.86
N ARG A 81 8.31 0.85 -3.29
CA ARG A 81 9.58 0.76 -2.55
C ARG A 81 9.49 1.40 -1.16
N LEU A 82 8.83 2.55 -1.05
CA LEU A 82 8.62 3.21 0.24
C LEU A 82 7.74 2.36 1.15
N PHE A 83 6.63 1.82 0.63
CA PHE A 83 5.74 0.93 1.35
C PHE A 83 6.50 -0.28 1.93
N ARG A 84 7.24 -1.02 1.08
CA ARG A 84 8.04 -2.17 1.54
C ARG A 84 9.01 -1.80 2.64
N LYS A 85 9.81 -0.75 2.42
CA LYS A 85 10.79 -0.29 3.40
C LYS A 85 10.15 0.09 4.75
N ARG A 86 8.97 0.70 4.73
CA ARG A 86 8.26 1.10 5.94
C ARG A 86 7.58 -0.08 6.63
N ASP A 87 6.96 -1.00 5.88
CA ASP A 87 6.37 -2.22 6.45
C ASP A 87 7.44 -3.09 7.11
N GLU A 88 8.61 -3.23 6.49
CA GLU A 88 9.78 -3.90 7.08
C GLU A 88 10.20 -3.24 8.38
N ASN A 89 10.40 -1.91 8.38
CA ASN A 89 10.81 -1.17 9.57
C ASN A 89 9.81 -1.28 10.73
N PHE A 90 8.50 -1.33 10.44
CA PHE A 90 7.48 -1.40 11.47
C PHE A 90 7.14 -2.83 11.88
N ARG A 91 7.62 -3.85 11.16
CA ARG A 91 7.23 -5.25 11.38
C ARG A 91 7.55 -5.72 12.80
N ASP A 92 8.77 -5.47 13.26
CA ASP A 92 9.25 -5.99 14.54
C ASP A 92 8.65 -5.22 15.73
N ALA A 93 8.60 -3.89 15.63
CA ALA A 93 7.96 -3.05 16.64
C ALA A 93 6.45 -3.36 16.76
N ALA A 94 5.75 -3.52 15.63
CA ALA A 94 4.34 -3.88 15.63
C ALA A 94 4.09 -5.31 16.13
N ALA A 95 4.98 -6.26 15.84
CA ALA A 95 4.87 -7.63 16.34
C ALA A 95 4.96 -7.66 17.87
N LYS A 96 5.92 -6.92 18.43
CA LYS A 96 6.08 -6.77 19.88
C LYS A 96 4.83 -6.16 20.53
N MET A 97 4.33 -5.05 20.00
CA MET A 97 3.14 -4.39 20.56
C MET A 97 1.88 -5.27 20.44
N ALA A 98 1.76 -6.08 19.38
CA ALA A 98 0.65 -7.02 19.21
C ALA A 98 0.73 -8.24 20.15
N GLU A 99 1.92 -8.59 20.63
CA GLU A 99 2.13 -9.58 21.68
C GLU A 99 1.78 -9.01 23.05
N ASP A 100 2.32 -7.82 23.37
CA ASP A 100 2.02 -7.11 24.62
C ASP A 100 0.49 -6.88 24.76
N LEU A 101 -0.21 -6.49 23.68
CA LEU A 101 -1.67 -6.35 23.67
C LEU A 101 -2.39 -7.69 23.89
N ARG A 102 -1.90 -8.78 23.29
CA ARG A 102 -2.49 -10.12 23.45
C ARG A 102 -2.40 -10.60 24.89
N GLU A 103 -1.28 -10.34 25.55
CA GLU A 103 -1.08 -10.66 26.97
C GLU A 103 -2.08 -9.91 27.86
N VAL A 104 -2.28 -8.61 27.62
CA VAL A 104 -3.27 -7.81 28.34
C VAL A 104 -4.70 -8.32 28.14
N LEU A 105 -5.07 -8.70 26.91
CA LEU A 105 -6.38 -9.26 26.61
C LEU A 105 -6.59 -10.64 27.26
N ALA A 106 -5.53 -11.47 27.33
CA ALA A 106 -5.58 -12.77 28.00
C ALA A 106 -5.75 -12.63 29.52
N VAL A 107 -5.04 -11.68 30.15
CA VAL A 107 -5.19 -11.37 31.58
C VAL A 107 -6.61 -10.88 31.90
N SER A 108 -7.21 -10.09 31.02
CA SER A 108 -8.58 -9.57 31.21
C SER A 108 -9.66 -10.64 30.99
N GLY A 109 -9.39 -11.67 30.17
CA GLY A 109 -10.27 -12.82 29.96
C GLY A 109 -10.13 -13.92 31.03
N SER A 110 -9.06 -13.90 31.83
CA SER A 110 -8.78 -14.82 32.94
C SER A 110 -9.42 -14.40 34.26
N ALA A 111 -10.34 -13.43 34.27
CA ALA A 111 -11.13 -13.12 35.45
C ALA A 111 -12.09 -14.30 35.74
N ASP A 112 -11.58 -15.33 36.41
CA ASP A 112 -12.37 -16.44 36.91
C ASP A 112 -13.53 -15.88 37.74
N PRO A 113 -14.78 -16.33 37.53
CA PRO A 113 -15.84 -16.06 38.47
C PRO A 113 -15.45 -16.77 39.77
N VAL A 114 -15.13 -15.98 40.80
CA VAL A 114 -14.98 -16.46 42.18
C VAL A 114 -16.18 -17.34 42.48
N ALA A 115 -15.93 -18.65 42.61
CA ALA A 115 -16.95 -19.65 42.88
C ALA A 115 -17.68 -19.27 44.18
N GLY A 116 -18.93 -18.86 44.03
CA GLY A 116 -19.84 -18.57 45.14
C GLY A 116 -20.56 -19.84 45.56
N SER A 117 -20.11 -20.38 46.70
CA SER A 117 -20.80 -21.15 47.75
C SER A 117 -21.85 -22.21 47.37
#